data_AF-A0A7J7ZSV8-F1
#
_entry.id   AF-A0A7J7ZSV8-F1
#
_cell.length_a   1.000
_cell.length_b   1.000
_cell.length_c   1.000
_cell.angle_alpha   90.00
_cell.angle_beta   90.00
_cell.angle_gamma   90.00
#
_symmetry.space_group_name_H-M   'P 1'
#
loop_
_entity.id
_entity.type
_entity.pdbx_description
1 polymer ?
#
loop_
_entity_poly.entity_id
_entity_poly.type
_entity_poly.pdbx_seq_one_letter_code
_entity_poly.pdbx_strand_id
1 'polypeptide(L)'
;MNQEAMEKADYSLKDIHACAQAGFRMGAAFEIVYLKLGVSMALCKGVLKEIKDRNNRKSMVEDLVVRVRGGASEHVTALAYKDLPTADLMQEWGDAVQYNPDIIKIKASPLYELVTSTDFAYSSTVKQNMKQALEEFQKEVSSCLCAPCKGNGVPVLKESHCDCICPNGFEGQGCEITSRKNVPTDGQWNCWSNWSPCSGGHKTRQRQCNNPPPQNGGSPCLGPASETLNC
;
A
#
# COMPACT_ATOMS: atom_id res chain seq x y z
N MET A 1 -3.13 0.58 11.70
CA MET A 1 -4.39 1.32 11.93
C MET A 1 -4.31 2.64 11.18
N ASN A 2 -5.05 2.78 10.08
CA ASN A 2 -5.24 4.07 9.43
C ASN A 2 -6.73 4.41 9.54
N GLN A 3 -7.07 5.40 10.36
CA GLN A 3 -8.44 5.81 10.59
C GLN A 3 -8.72 7.08 9.80
N GLU A 4 -9.28 6.95 8.61
CA GLU A 4 -9.88 8.07 7.90
C GLU A 4 -11.39 8.09 8.20
N ALA A 5 -11.77 8.88 9.20
CA ALA A 5 -13.17 9.21 9.45
C ALA A 5 -13.47 10.56 8.79
N MET A 6 -14.13 10.55 7.64
CA MET A 6 -14.74 11.75 7.07
C MET A 6 -16.22 11.79 7.46
N GLU A 7 -16.56 12.61 8.45
CA GLU A 7 -17.94 12.95 8.75
C GLU A 7 -18.35 14.16 7.90
N LYS A 8 -19.28 13.97 6.96
CA LYS A 8 -19.99 15.07 6.31
C LYS A 8 -21.46 15.00 6.70
N ALA A 9 -21.87 15.89 7.58
CA ALA A 9 -23.27 16.06 7.97
C ALA A 9 -23.77 17.39 7.38
N ASP A 10 -24.61 17.31 6.33
CA ASP A 10 -25.38 18.46 5.84
C ASP A 10 -26.79 18.39 6.41
N TYR A 11 -27.20 19.41 7.15
CA TYR A 11 -28.55 19.54 7.71
C TYR A 11 -29.32 20.61 6.94
N SER A 12 -30.56 20.32 6.55
CA SER A 12 -31.47 21.31 5.96
C SER A 12 -32.80 21.27 6.70
N LEU A 13 -33.06 22.34 7.44
CA LEU A 13 -34.32 22.58 8.15
C LEU A 13 -35.06 23.71 7.43
N LYS A 14 -36.25 23.42 6.90
CA LYS A 14 -37.16 24.47 6.39
C LYS A 14 -38.40 24.49 7.28
N ASP A 15 -38.49 25.53 8.10
CA ASP A 15 -39.67 25.80 8.91
C ASP A 15 -40.54 26.86 8.20
N ILE A 16 -41.81 26.55 8.00
CA ILE A 16 -42.79 27.47 7.41
C ILE A 16 -43.99 27.49 8.34
N HIS A 17 -44.16 28.59 9.06
CA HIS A 17 -45.28 28.82 9.96
C HIS A 17 -46.23 29.85 9.34
N ALA A 18 -47.44 29.41 8.97
CA ALA A 18 -48.52 30.27 8.54
C ALA A 18 -49.68 30.17 9.54
N CYS A 19 -50.00 31.30 10.18
CA CYS A 19 -51.10 31.43 11.13
C CYS A 19 -52.03 32.55 10.66
N ALA A 20 -53.33 32.26 10.65
CA ALA A 20 -54.37 33.25 10.39
C ALA A 20 -55.32 33.31 11.59
N GLN A 21 -55.58 34.53 12.07
CA GLN A 21 -56.51 34.79 13.15
C GLN A 21 -57.62 35.72 12.64
N ALA A 22 -58.87 35.27 12.75
CA ALA A 22 -60.03 36.08 12.43
C ALA A 22 -60.98 36.10 13.63
N GLY A 23 -61.52 37.28 13.94
CA GLY A 23 -62.48 37.45 15.03
C GLY A 23 -63.54 38.46 14.64
N PHE A 24 -64.78 38.20 15.05
CA PHE A 24 -65.90 39.12 14.88
C PHE A 24 -66.56 39.37 16.23
N ARG A 25 -66.86 40.64 16.52
CA ARG A 25 -67.56 41.07 17.74
C ARG A 25 -68.81 41.82 17.32
N MET A 26 -69.97 41.33 17.73
CA MET A 26 -71.24 42.05 17.56
C MET A 26 -71.83 42.37 18.93
N GLY A 27 -72.31 43.60 19.08
CA GLY A 27 -72.98 44.08 20.28
C GLY A 27 -74.28 44.79 19.92
N ALA A 28 -75.35 44.50 20.65
CA ALA A 28 -76.64 45.19 20.54
C ALA A 28 -77.11 45.59 21.95
N ALA A 29 -77.71 46.77 22.08
CA ALA A 29 -78.17 47.34 23.33
C ALA A 29 -79.65 47.75 23.23
N PHE A 30 -80.46 47.29 24.19
CA PHE A 30 -81.85 47.71 24.38
C PHE A 30 -82.06 48.07 25.85
N GLU A 31 -82.96 49.01 26.15
CA GLU A 31 -83.14 49.61 27.48
C GLU A 31 -83.08 48.55 28.60
N ILE A 32 -81.94 48.55 29.30
CA ILE A 32 -81.59 47.81 30.52
C ILE A 32 -80.84 46.47 30.34
N VAL A 33 -80.63 45.90 29.13
CA VAL A 33 -79.78 44.70 28.96
C VAL A 33 -78.82 44.80 27.75
N TYR A 34 -77.54 44.48 27.97
CA TYR A 34 -76.48 44.53 26.95
C TYR A 34 -76.01 43.11 26.58
N LEU A 35 -76.11 42.72 25.30
CA LEU A 35 -75.65 41.42 24.82
C LEU A 35 -74.39 41.57 23.95
N LYS A 36 -73.29 40.93 24.39
CA LYS A 36 -72.03 40.79 23.64
C LYS A 36 -71.88 39.36 23.16
N LEU A 37 -71.74 39.19 21.85
CA LEU A 37 -71.33 37.92 21.24
C LEU A 37 -70.01 38.12 20.52
N GLY A 38 -69.00 37.37 20.93
CA GLY A 38 -67.68 37.34 20.33
C GLY A 38 -67.32 35.91 19.95
N VAL A 39 -66.96 35.69 18.69
CA VAL A 39 -66.42 34.42 18.23
C VAL A 39 -65.02 34.68 17.68
N SER A 40 -64.03 33.98 18.20
CA SER A 40 -62.65 34.00 17.70
C SER A 40 -62.27 32.64 17.15
N MET A 41 -61.77 32.60 15.91
CA MET A 41 -61.25 31.38 15.30
C MET A 41 -59.80 31.61 14.88
N ALA A 42 -58.91 30.74 15.38
CA ALA A 42 -57.49 30.75 15.03
C ALA A 42 -57.16 29.41 14.35
N LEU A 43 -56.59 29.48 13.15
CA LEU A 43 -56.16 28.32 12.38
C LEU A 43 -54.67 28.50 12.04
N CYS A 44 -53.85 27.61 12.59
CA CYS A 44 -52.43 27.51 12.31
C CYS A 44 -52.15 26.13 11.70
N LYS A 45 -51.33 26.08 10.65
CA LYS A 45 -50.92 24.82 10.01
C LYS A 45 -49.41 24.82 9.84
N GLY A 46 -48.72 23.94 10.58
CA GLY A 46 -47.28 23.68 10.43
C GLY A 46 -47.05 22.39 9.64
N VAL A 47 -46.07 22.39 8.73
CA VAL A 47 -45.61 21.19 8.02
C VAL A 47 -44.11 21.03 8.27
N LEU A 48 -43.75 20.11 9.16
CA LEU A 48 -42.36 19.70 9.40
C LEU A 48 -41.98 18.59 8.41
N LYS A 49 -40.99 18.85 7.55
CA LYS A 49 -40.30 17.82 6.74
C LYS A 49 -38.83 17.80 7.14
N GLU A 50 -38.45 16.81 7.94
CA GLU A 50 -37.06 16.53 8.30
C GLU A 50 -36.52 15.45 7.34
N ILE A 51 -35.57 15.79 6.48
CA ILE A 51 -34.87 14.80 5.64
C ILE A 51 -33.53 14.51 6.30
N LYS A 52 -33.45 13.35 6.96
CA LYS A 52 -32.23 12.85 7.61
C LYS A 52 -31.61 11.77 6.72
N ASP A 53 -30.58 12.13 5.97
CA ASP A 53 -29.82 11.17 5.17
C ASP A 53 -28.47 10.93 5.84
N ARG A 54 -28.31 9.74 6.46
CA ARG A 54 -27.09 9.37 7.22
C ARG A 54 -26.43 8.17 6.57
N ASN A 55 -25.60 8.41 5.57
CA ASN A 55 -24.76 7.37 4.98
C ASN A 55 -23.46 7.22 5.76
N ASN A 56 -23.45 6.30 6.74
CA ASN A 56 -22.26 5.93 7.49
C ASN A 56 -21.55 4.76 6.77
N ARG A 57 -20.47 5.05 6.03
CA ARG A 57 -19.59 4.01 5.48
C ARG A 57 -18.33 3.95 6.36
N LYS A 58 -18.31 2.99 7.27
CA LYS A 58 -17.15 2.69 8.12
C LYS A 58 -16.34 1.59 7.44
N SER A 59 -15.26 1.94 6.72
CA SER A 59 -14.32 0.93 6.21
C SER A 59 -13.22 0.71 7.25
N MET A 60 -13.36 -0.34 8.05
CA MET A 60 -12.30 -0.81 8.93
C MET A 60 -11.60 -1.95 8.21
N VAL A 61 -10.34 -1.76 7.83
CA VAL A 61 -9.49 -2.80 7.23
C VAL A 61 -8.44 -3.17 8.27
N GLU A 62 -8.54 -4.38 8.81
CA GLU A 62 -7.54 -5.00 9.68
C GLU A 62 -6.57 -5.82 8.82
N ASP A 63 -5.48 -5.20 8.35
CA ASP A 63 -4.42 -5.93 7.64
C ASP A 63 -3.43 -6.54 8.66
N LEU A 64 -3.81 -7.63 9.34
CA LEU A 64 -2.85 -8.48 10.05
C LEU A 64 -2.24 -9.47 9.06
N VAL A 65 -0.99 -9.23 8.64
CA VAL A 65 -0.23 -10.15 7.79
C VAL A 65 0.83 -10.84 8.64
N VAL A 66 0.66 -12.15 8.86
CA VAL A 66 1.62 -12.97 9.60
C VAL A 66 2.48 -13.76 8.62
N ARG A 67 3.81 -13.62 8.71
CA ARG A 67 4.77 -14.42 7.94
C ARG A 67 5.71 -15.14 8.90
N VAL A 68 5.55 -16.46 8.99
CA VAL A 68 6.37 -17.33 9.83
C VAL A 68 7.37 -18.09 8.95
N ARG A 69 8.63 -18.19 9.37
CA ARG A 69 9.69 -18.95 8.69
C ARG A 69 10.55 -19.70 9.70
N GLY A 70 10.97 -20.92 9.36
CA GLY A 70 11.72 -21.80 10.25
C GLY A 70 10.82 -22.53 11.27
N GLY A 71 11.30 -23.67 11.77
CA GLY A 71 10.58 -24.58 12.64
C GLY A 71 9.91 -25.73 11.89
N ALA A 72 9.24 -26.62 12.63
CA ALA A 72 8.43 -27.69 12.04
C ALA A 72 7.13 -27.12 11.46
N SER A 73 6.59 -27.79 10.43
CA SER A 73 5.40 -27.32 9.70
C SER A 73 4.21 -27.06 10.61
N GLU A 74 4.01 -27.90 11.64
CA GLU A 74 2.89 -27.80 12.58
C GLU A 74 2.90 -26.48 13.36
N HIS A 75 4.06 -26.07 13.89
CA HIS A 75 4.19 -24.81 14.65
C HIS A 75 4.12 -23.59 13.72
N VAL A 76 4.66 -23.69 12.51
CA VAL A 76 4.56 -22.64 11.49
C VAL A 76 3.09 -22.41 11.12
N THR A 77 2.33 -23.48 10.89
CA THR A 77 0.88 -23.42 10.64
C THR A 77 0.14 -22.84 11.84
N ALA A 78 0.40 -23.33 13.06
CA ALA A 78 -0.27 -22.83 14.26
C ALA A 78 -0.06 -21.32 14.49
N LEU A 79 1.14 -20.81 14.21
CA LEU A 79 1.44 -19.37 14.31
C LEU A 79 0.88 -18.55 13.15
N ALA A 80 0.75 -19.13 11.96
CA ALA A 80 0.20 -18.44 10.79
C ALA A 80 -1.33 -18.25 10.86
N TYR A 81 -2.05 -19.11 11.59
CA TYR A 81 -3.51 -19.13 11.65
C TYR A 81 -4.14 -18.70 12.99
N LYS A 82 -3.35 -18.50 14.05
CA LYS A 82 -3.87 -18.02 15.35
C LYS A 82 -3.79 -16.50 15.46
N ASP A 83 -4.84 -15.88 16.03
CA ASP A 83 -4.96 -14.42 16.17
C ASP A 83 -3.78 -13.80 16.93
N LEU A 84 -3.41 -14.39 18.06
CA LEU A 84 -2.26 -13.97 18.88
C LEU A 84 -1.51 -15.21 19.40
N PRO A 85 -0.16 -15.25 19.26
CA PRO A 85 0.63 -16.37 19.74
C PRO A 85 0.66 -16.42 21.27
N THR A 86 0.53 -17.63 21.84
CA THR A 86 0.69 -17.86 23.28
C THR A 86 2.16 -18.09 23.63
N ALA A 87 2.52 -17.85 24.89
CA ALA A 87 3.89 -18.08 25.36
C ALA A 87 4.36 -19.54 25.12
N ASP A 88 3.50 -20.52 25.43
CA ASP A 88 3.79 -21.93 25.22
C ASP A 88 4.04 -22.27 23.74
N LEU A 89 3.21 -21.74 22.84
CA LEU A 89 3.36 -21.96 21.40
C LEU A 89 4.66 -21.32 20.86
N MET A 90 5.06 -20.17 21.40
CA MET A 90 6.32 -19.53 21.02
C MET A 90 7.54 -20.30 21.51
N GLN A 91 7.45 -20.95 22.68
CA GLN A 91 8.52 -21.83 23.18
C GLN A 91 8.66 -23.07 22.30
N GLU A 92 7.56 -23.77 22.01
CA GLU A 92 7.56 -24.95 21.13
C GLU A 92 8.09 -24.62 19.73
N TRP A 93 7.68 -23.48 19.16
CA TRP A 93 8.22 -23.01 17.88
C TRP A 93 9.72 -22.70 17.97
N GLY A 94 10.17 -22.06 19.05
CA GLY A 94 11.59 -21.78 19.29
C GLY A 94 12.43 -23.06 19.34
N ASP A 95 11.95 -24.08 20.06
CA ASP A 95 12.57 -25.40 20.10
C ASP A 95 12.62 -26.04 18.71
N ALA A 96 11.54 -25.94 17.93
CA ALA A 96 11.50 -26.48 16.58
C ALA A 96 12.44 -25.74 15.62
N VAL A 97 12.58 -24.41 15.75
CA VAL A 97 13.53 -23.59 14.97
C VAL A 97 14.97 -23.98 15.28
N GLN A 98 15.28 -24.36 16.52
CA GLN A 98 16.62 -24.83 16.89
C GLN A 98 17.05 -26.06 16.07
N TYR A 99 16.12 -26.94 15.72
CA TYR A 99 16.38 -28.11 14.87
C TYR A 99 16.22 -27.83 13.37
N ASN A 100 15.31 -26.93 12.99
CA ASN A 100 15.06 -26.58 11.59
C ASN A 100 15.02 -25.05 11.38
N PRO A 101 16.18 -24.37 11.40
CA PRO A 101 16.24 -22.92 11.30
C PRO A 101 16.04 -22.41 9.87
N ASP A 102 15.56 -21.18 9.72
CA ASP A 102 15.58 -20.45 8.45
C ASP A 102 16.84 -19.57 8.35
N ILE A 103 17.43 -19.48 7.16
CA ILE A 103 18.62 -18.67 6.92
C ILE A 103 18.18 -17.24 6.60
N ILE A 104 18.27 -16.35 7.59
CA ILE A 104 17.79 -14.97 7.45
C ILE A 104 18.82 -14.06 6.76
N LYS A 105 20.11 -14.26 7.05
CA LYS A 105 21.20 -13.40 6.55
C LYS A 105 22.30 -14.26 5.94
N ILE A 106 22.52 -14.06 4.64
CA ILE A 106 23.59 -14.72 3.88
C ILE A 106 24.60 -13.66 3.49
N LYS A 107 25.88 -13.91 3.78
CA LYS A 107 26.98 -13.16 3.19
C LYS A 107 27.40 -13.87 1.92
N ALA A 108 26.98 -13.34 0.77
CA ALA A 108 27.28 -13.93 -0.52
C ALA A 108 28.72 -13.61 -0.96
N SER A 109 29.35 -14.59 -1.61
CA SER A 109 30.60 -14.42 -2.36
C SER A 109 30.40 -14.99 -3.76
N PRO A 110 31.03 -14.43 -4.81
CA PRO A 110 30.87 -14.95 -6.16
C PRO A 110 31.34 -16.41 -6.27
N LEU A 111 30.56 -17.24 -6.96
CA LEU A 111 30.83 -18.68 -7.07
C LEU A 111 32.20 -18.98 -7.72
N TYR A 112 32.66 -18.14 -8.65
CA TYR A 112 33.95 -18.29 -9.31
C TYR A 112 35.15 -18.15 -8.36
N GLU A 113 34.98 -17.64 -7.13
CA GLU A 113 36.05 -17.61 -6.13
C GLU A 113 36.39 -19.01 -5.59
N LEU A 114 35.48 -19.98 -5.77
CA LEU A 114 35.73 -21.38 -5.40
C LEU A 114 36.56 -22.14 -6.45
N VAL A 115 36.83 -21.53 -7.61
CA VAL A 115 37.64 -22.16 -8.68
C VAL A 115 39.12 -22.01 -8.34
N THR A 116 39.71 -23.09 -7.84
CA THR A 116 41.13 -23.18 -7.45
C THR A 116 41.94 -23.95 -8.49
N SER A 117 43.27 -23.73 -8.52
CA SER A 117 44.18 -24.51 -9.37
C SER A 117 44.44 -25.93 -8.86
N THR A 118 44.04 -26.23 -7.61
CA THR A 118 44.19 -27.58 -7.03
C THR A 118 43.13 -28.53 -7.57
N ASP A 119 41.92 -28.01 -7.79
CA ASP A 119 40.76 -28.84 -8.10
C ASP A 119 40.37 -28.76 -9.59
N PHE A 120 40.73 -27.67 -10.27
CA PHE A 120 40.34 -27.41 -11.66
C PHE A 120 41.54 -27.13 -12.57
N ALA A 121 41.65 -27.90 -13.65
CA ALA A 121 42.56 -27.58 -14.76
C ALA A 121 42.13 -26.26 -15.43
N TYR A 122 43.10 -25.45 -15.87
CA TYR A 122 42.85 -24.13 -16.48
C TYR A 122 42.03 -23.18 -15.59
N SER A 123 42.20 -23.27 -14.26
CA SER A 123 41.42 -22.50 -13.28
C SER A 123 41.33 -21.00 -13.59
N SER A 124 42.42 -20.37 -14.07
CA SER A 124 42.41 -18.96 -14.48
C SER A 124 41.41 -18.66 -15.60
N THR A 125 41.40 -19.47 -16.65
CA THR A 125 40.49 -19.33 -17.79
C THR A 125 39.05 -19.62 -17.38
N VAL A 126 38.83 -20.67 -16.58
CA VAL A 126 37.51 -21.01 -16.04
C VAL A 126 36.97 -19.86 -15.19
N LYS A 127 37.79 -19.31 -14.28
CA LYS A 127 37.41 -18.17 -13.43
C LYS A 127 37.06 -16.94 -14.26
N GLN A 128 37.81 -16.65 -15.33
CA GLN A 128 37.52 -15.53 -16.23
C GLN A 128 36.18 -15.72 -16.98
N ASN A 129 35.95 -16.91 -17.53
CA ASN A 129 34.71 -17.22 -18.23
C ASN A 129 33.49 -17.19 -17.28
N MET A 130 33.64 -17.69 -16.04
CA MET A 130 32.57 -17.61 -15.05
C MET A 130 32.27 -16.17 -14.61
N LYS A 131 33.28 -15.29 -14.54
CA LYS A 131 33.05 -13.86 -14.31
C LYS A 131 32.21 -13.24 -15.42
N GLN A 132 32.57 -13.51 -16.68
CA GLN A 132 31.82 -13.01 -17.83
C GLN A 132 30.38 -13.57 -17.85
N ALA A 133 30.22 -14.88 -17.65
CA ALA A 133 28.90 -15.51 -17.61
C ALA A 133 28.01 -14.96 -16.48
N LEU A 134 28.60 -14.64 -15.31
CA LEU A 134 27.86 -14.01 -14.23
C LEU A 134 27.38 -12.60 -14.59
N GLU A 135 28.21 -11.80 -15.26
CA GLU A 135 27.83 -10.47 -15.73
C GLU A 135 26.67 -10.54 -16.75
N GLU A 136 26.74 -11.49 -17.68
CA GLU A 136 25.70 -11.74 -18.69
C GLU A 136 24.40 -12.22 -18.02
N PHE A 137 24.48 -13.21 -17.13
CA PHE A 137 23.33 -13.72 -16.38
C PHE A 137 22.64 -12.61 -15.59
N GLN A 138 23.40 -11.79 -14.84
CA GLN A 138 22.83 -10.68 -14.07
C GLN A 138 22.12 -9.65 -14.95
N LYS A 139 22.53 -9.48 -16.21
CA LYS A 139 21.85 -8.60 -17.16
C LYS A 139 20.52 -9.20 -17.63
N GLU A 140 20.49 -10.50 -17.89
CA GLU A 140 19.31 -11.22 -18.37
C GLU A 140 18.24 -11.41 -17.29
N VAL A 141 18.64 -11.64 -16.05
CA VAL A 141 17.70 -11.89 -14.94
C VAL A 141 17.37 -10.65 -14.13
N SER A 142 17.85 -9.47 -14.54
CA SER A 142 17.62 -8.24 -13.80
C SER A 142 16.14 -7.85 -13.84
N SER A 143 15.56 -7.56 -12.67
CA SER A 143 14.18 -7.07 -12.54
C SER A 143 13.93 -5.73 -13.23
N CYS A 144 14.99 -5.01 -13.61
CA CYS A 144 14.87 -3.76 -14.37
C CYS A 144 14.23 -3.96 -15.75
N LEU A 145 14.22 -5.18 -16.29
CA LEU A 145 13.59 -5.53 -17.56
C LEU A 145 12.06 -5.51 -17.47
N CYS A 146 11.52 -5.60 -16.25
CA CYS A 146 10.10 -5.53 -15.99
C CYS A 146 9.60 -4.09 -16.03
N ALA A 147 8.31 -3.94 -16.39
CA ALA A 147 7.60 -2.70 -16.17
C ALA A 147 7.53 -2.39 -14.66
N PRO A 148 7.54 -1.10 -14.27
CA PRO A 148 7.57 -0.72 -12.87
C PRO A 148 6.21 -0.98 -12.22
N CYS A 149 6.23 -1.67 -11.08
CA CYS A 149 5.05 -1.85 -10.24
C CYS A 149 4.62 -0.52 -9.60
N LYS A 150 3.32 -0.36 -9.34
CA LYS A 150 2.78 0.78 -8.60
C LYS A 150 2.92 0.57 -7.10
N GLY A 151 2.66 1.61 -6.31
CA GLY A 151 2.59 1.49 -4.85
C GLY A 151 3.85 0.99 -4.16
N ASN A 152 5.04 1.26 -4.73
CA ASN A 152 6.32 0.71 -4.29
C ASN A 152 6.39 -0.82 -4.31
N GLY A 153 5.64 -1.46 -5.22
CA GLY A 153 5.77 -2.88 -5.51
C GLY A 153 7.16 -3.22 -6.04
N VAL A 154 7.60 -4.44 -5.73
CA VAL A 154 8.90 -4.96 -6.16
C VAL A 154 8.68 -5.88 -7.37
N PRO A 155 9.19 -5.50 -8.56
CA PRO A 155 9.11 -6.37 -9.73
C PRO A 155 10.06 -7.57 -9.57
N VAL A 156 9.57 -8.75 -9.90
CA VAL A 156 10.33 -10.00 -9.90
C VAL A 156 10.15 -10.67 -11.25
N LEU A 157 11.26 -10.89 -11.95
CA LEU A 157 11.28 -11.68 -13.17
C LEU A 157 11.27 -13.16 -12.81
N LYS A 158 10.21 -13.87 -13.21
CA LYS A 158 10.09 -15.32 -13.09
C LYS A 158 10.12 -15.91 -14.48
N GLU A 159 11.27 -16.46 -14.86
CA GLU A 159 11.51 -17.06 -16.18
C GLU A 159 11.22 -16.05 -17.32
N SER A 160 9.99 -16.02 -17.83
CA SER A 160 9.55 -15.16 -18.93
C SER A 160 8.43 -14.16 -18.57
N HIS A 161 7.98 -14.11 -17.32
CA HIS A 161 6.94 -13.17 -16.89
C HIS A 161 7.37 -12.34 -15.67
N CYS A 162 6.80 -11.15 -15.57
CA CYS A 162 7.07 -10.22 -14.49
C CYS A 162 5.89 -10.22 -13.51
N ASP A 163 6.20 -10.53 -12.25
CA ASP A 163 5.26 -10.44 -11.14
C ASP A 163 5.59 -9.24 -10.26
N CYS A 164 4.55 -8.59 -9.72
CA CYS A 164 4.71 -7.53 -8.73
C CYS A 164 4.43 -8.06 -7.33
N ILE A 165 5.42 -8.00 -6.45
CA ILE A 165 5.22 -8.24 -5.02
C ILE A 165 4.71 -6.94 -4.41
N CYS A 166 3.44 -6.92 -4.00
CA CYS A 166 2.78 -5.73 -3.47
C CYS A 166 3.02 -5.55 -1.96
N PRO A 167 3.27 -4.32 -1.49
CA PRO A 167 3.25 -4.00 -0.07
C PRO A 167 1.84 -4.09 0.50
N ASN A 168 1.74 -4.20 1.83
CA ASN A 168 0.45 -4.28 2.51
C ASN A 168 -0.43 -3.05 2.22
N GLY A 169 -1.70 -3.30 1.88
CA GLY A 169 -2.68 -2.29 1.50
C GLY A 169 -2.64 -1.88 0.00
N PHE A 170 -1.94 -2.66 -0.82
CA PHE A 170 -1.98 -2.56 -2.29
C PHE A 170 -2.42 -3.89 -2.90
N GLU A 171 -3.29 -3.79 -3.91
CA GLU A 171 -3.88 -4.92 -4.62
C GLU A 171 -3.83 -4.68 -6.13
N GLY A 172 -4.23 -5.69 -6.92
CA GLY A 172 -4.15 -5.67 -8.38
C GLY A 172 -2.87 -6.32 -8.90
N GLN A 173 -2.82 -6.55 -10.22
CA GLN A 173 -1.71 -7.27 -10.85
C GLN A 173 -0.39 -6.48 -10.80
N GLY A 174 -0.47 -5.15 -10.78
CA GLY A 174 0.65 -4.23 -10.70
C GLY A 174 0.68 -3.39 -9.42
N CYS A 175 -0.06 -3.78 -8.38
CA CYS A 175 -0.21 -3.04 -7.12
C CYS A 175 -0.86 -1.65 -7.30
N GLU A 176 -1.76 -1.51 -8.27
CA GLU A 176 -2.41 -0.26 -8.66
C GLU A 176 -3.60 0.14 -7.79
N ILE A 177 -4.21 -0.81 -7.08
CA ILE A 177 -5.40 -0.59 -6.27
C ILE A 177 -4.96 -0.32 -4.83
N THR A 178 -5.33 0.84 -4.29
CA THR A 178 -5.14 1.16 -2.87
C THR A 178 -6.17 2.18 -2.40
N SER A 179 -6.50 2.15 -1.11
CA SER A 179 -7.29 3.20 -0.46
C SER A 179 -6.46 4.43 -0.08
N ARG A 180 -5.13 4.31 -0.09
CA ARG A 180 -4.21 5.38 0.31
C ARG A 180 -4.09 6.45 -0.76
N LYS A 181 -4.24 7.72 -0.39
CA LYS A 181 -4.04 8.87 -1.28
C LYS A 181 -2.63 9.42 -1.16
N ASN A 182 -2.09 9.98 -2.24
CA ASN A 182 -0.77 10.63 -2.30
C ASN A 182 0.38 9.76 -1.76
N VAL A 183 0.38 8.47 -2.11
CA VAL A 183 1.47 7.57 -1.74
C VAL A 183 2.78 8.06 -2.36
N PRO A 184 3.87 8.18 -1.57
CA PRO A 184 5.21 8.44 -2.09
C PRO A 184 5.64 7.29 -3.01
N THR A 185 6.11 7.62 -4.22
CA THR A 185 6.68 6.62 -5.14
C THR A 185 8.19 6.68 -5.03
N ASP A 186 8.81 5.61 -4.56
CA ASP A 186 10.26 5.50 -4.49
C ASP A 186 10.84 5.28 -5.90
N GLY A 187 11.99 5.89 -6.16
CA GLY A 187 12.71 5.74 -7.41
C GLY A 187 13.32 4.35 -7.54
N GLN A 188 13.20 3.74 -8.71
CA GLN A 188 13.90 2.49 -9.03
C GLN A 188 14.77 2.64 -10.28
N TRP A 189 15.88 1.89 -10.27
CA TRP A 189 16.86 1.92 -11.33
C TRP A 189 16.31 1.29 -12.61
N ASN A 190 16.49 1.99 -13.72
CA ASN A 190 16.41 1.37 -15.03
C ASN A 190 17.61 0.43 -15.26
N CYS A 191 17.53 -0.39 -16.30
CA CYS A 191 18.62 -1.27 -16.68
C CYS A 191 19.90 -0.50 -16.95
N TRP A 192 21.01 -1.15 -16.62
CA TRP A 192 22.32 -0.69 -17.01
C TRP A 192 22.43 -0.61 -18.53
N SER A 193 23.09 0.44 -19.01
CA SER A 193 23.55 0.52 -20.38
C SER A 193 24.52 -0.61 -20.70
N ASN A 194 24.75 -0.87 -21.99
CA ASN A 194 25.91 -1.65 -22.39
C ASN A 194 27.19 -0.98 -21.88
N TRP A 195 28.21 -1.80 -21.61
CA TRP A 195 29.55 -1.30 -21.35
C TRP A 195 30.07 -0.53 -22.56
N SER A 196 30.77 0.58 -22.31
CA SER A 196 31.53 1.27 -23.33
C SER A 196 32.65 0.36 -23.86
N PRO A 197 33.13 0.60 -25.10
CA PRO A 197 34.40 0.02 -25.54
C PRO A 197 35.51 0.32 -24.53
N CYS A 198 36.50 -0.58 -24.44
CA CYS A 198 37.68 -0.33 -23.63
C CYS A 198 38.42 0.90 -24.19
N SER A 199 38.58 1.92 -23.36
CA SER A 199 39.36 3.11 -23.69
C SER A 199 40.20 3.49 -22.49
N GLY A 200 41.51 3.68 -22.69
CA GLY A 200 42.44 3.97 -21.60
C GLY A 200 42.49 2.90 -20.51
N GLY A 201 42.24 1.63 -20.83
CA GLY A 201 42.24 0.52 -19.87
C GLY A 201 40.95 0.38 -19.05
N HIS A 202 39.94 1.19 -19.32
CA HIS A 202 38.67 1.19 -18.59
C HIS A 202 37.47 1.04 -19.52
N LYS A 203 36.40 0.43 -18.98
CA LYS A 203 35.04 0.43 -19.54
C LYS A 203 34.08 1.04 -18.54
N THR A 204 33.07 1.74 -19.03
CA THR A 204 32.06 2.41 -18.20
C THR A 204 30.65 1.98 -18.58
N ARG A 205 29.72 1.96 -17.62
CA ARG A 205 28.29 1.78 -17.87
C ARG A 205 27.49 2.72 -16.98
N GLN A 206 26.29 3.08 -17.41
CA GLN A 206 25.42 4.02 -16.71
C GLN A 206 24.00 3.49 -16.60
N ARG A 207 23.26 3.98 -15.61
CA ARG A 207 21.82 3.72 -15.43
C ARG A 207 21.14 4.97 -14.92
N GLN A 208 19.83 5.03 -15.11
CA GLN A 208 19.01 6.18 -14.73
C GLN A 208 17.97 5.77 -13.68
N CYS A 209 17.68 6.68 -12.75
CA CYS A 209 16.66 6.49 -11.73
C CYS A 209 15.29 6.91 -12.26
N ASN A 210 14.76 6.15 -13.22
CA ASN A 210 13.54 6.51 -13.94
C ASN A 210 12.61 5.31 -14.23
N ASN A 211 12.76 4.18 -13.53
CA ASN A 211 11.90 3.01 -13.74
C ASN A 211 11.26 2.47 -12.44
N PRO A 212 10.45 3.26 -11.70
CA PRO A 212 9.97 4.60 -12.00
C PRO A 212 10.84 5.71 -11.40
N PRO A 213 10.68 6.99 -11.80
CA PRO A 213 11.29 8.11 -11.09
C PRO A 213 10.60 8.35 -9.74
N PRO A 214 11.32 8.91 -8.74
CA PRO A 214 10.74 9.24 -7.45
C PRO A 214 9.66 10.33 -7.59
N GLN A 215 8.53 10.18 -6.90
CA GLN A 215 7.40 11.11 -6.92
C GLN A 215 6.80 11.30 -5.53
N ASN A 216 6.10 12.41 -5.31
CA ASN A 216 5.37 12.70 -4.06
C ASN A 216 6.25 12.59 -2.78
N GLY A 217 7.52 12.98 -2.89
CA GLY A 217 8.48 12.89 -1.76
C GLY A 217 9.06 11.49 -1.52
N GLY A 218 8.90 10.56 -2.47
CA GLY A 218 9.54 9.24 -2.39
C GLY A 218 11.07 9.30 -2.47
N SER A 219 11.69 8.20 -2.04
CA SER A 219 13.13 8.09 -1.89
C SER A 219 13.84 8.02 -3.25
N PRO A 220 15.03 8.64 -3.41
CA PRO A 220 15.83 8.45 -4.61
C PRO A 220 16.41 7.03 -4.67
N CYS A 221 16.82 6.60 -5.87
CA CYS A 221 17.46 5.31 -6.05
C CYS A 221 18.76 5.22 -5.25
N LEU A 222 18.94 4.12 -4.51
CA LEU A 222 20.15 3.88 -3.73
C LEU A 222 21.27 3.28 -4.60
N GLY A 223 22.50 3.76 -4.39
CA GLY A 223 23.70 3.28 -5.09
C GLY A 223 24.12 4.17 -6.27
N PRO A 224 25.18 3.77 -7.01
CA PRO A 224 25.76 4.62 -8.05
C PRO A 224 24.97 4.56 -9.36
N ALA A 225 24.93 5.68 -10.08
CA ALA A 225 24.37 5.79 -11.43
C ALA A 225 25.37 5.41 -12.54
N SER A 226 26.66 5.40 -12.22
CA SER A 226 27.74 5.08 -13.16
C SER A 226 28.71 4.11 -12.50
N GLU A 227 29.23 3.17 -13.28
CA GLU A 227 30.23 2.21 -12.85
C GLU A 227 31.37 2.16 -13.86
N THR A 228 32.59 2.00 -13.36
CA THR A 228 33.81 1.90 -14.15
C THR A 228 34.57 0.65 -13.73
N LEU A 229 34.97 -0.16 -14.71
CA LEU A 229 35.80 -1.34 -14.49
C LEU A 229 37.05 -1.27 -15.37
N ASN A 230 38.10 -1.96 -14.93
CA ASN A 230 39.28 -2.20 -15.76
C ASN A 230 38.96 -3.27 -16.79
N CYS A 231 39.58 -3.16 -17.96
CA CYS A 231 39.50 -4.15 -19.02
C CYS A 231 40.76 -4.99 -19.09
#